data_AF-A0A6N6WUE6-F1
#
_entry.id   AF-A0A6N6WUE6-F1
#
_cell.length_a   1.000
_cell.length_b   1.000
_cell.length_c   1.000
_cell.angle_alpha   90.00
_cell.angle_beta   90.00
_cell.angle_gamma   90.00
#
_symmetry.space_group_name_H-M   'P 1'
#
loop_
_entity.id
_entity.type
_entity.pdbx_description
1 polymer ?
#
loop_
_entity_poly.entity_id
_entity_poly.type
_entity_poly.pdbx_seq_one_letter_code
_entity_poly.pdbx_strand_id
1 'polypeptide(L)' 'MEGQKKRTQRDYTLAFKLAVVEQVEKGELTYKEAQRRYGIQGRSTVLV' A
#
# COMPACT_ATOMS: atom_id res chain seq x y z
N MET A 1 -8.66 -1.34 -22.67
CA MET A 1 -7.31 -1.44 -22.07
C MET A 1 -7.33 -0.62 -20.80
N GLU A 2 -7.61 -1.25 -19.66
CA GLU A 2 -7.56 -0.56 -18.36
C GLU A 2 -6.08 -0.37 -18.01
N GLY A 3 -5.54 0.79 -18.38
CA GLY A 3 -4.18 1.17 -18.05
C GLY A 3 -4.01 1.06 -16.54
N GLN A 4 -3.07 0.22 -16.11
CA GLN A 4 -2.69 0.08 -14.70
C GLN A 4 -2.39 1.48 -14.17
N LYS A 5 -3.35 2.01 -13.39
CA LYS A 5 -3.32 3.38 -12.90
C LYS A 5 -2.16 3.46 -11.92
N LYS A 6 -1.00 3.90 -12.39
CA LYS A 6 0.21 4.10 -11.57
C LYS A 6 -0.18 5.03 -10.42
N ARG A 7 -0.37 4.45 -9.23
CA ARG A 7 -0.63 5.22 -8.01
C ARG A 7 0.64 6.00 -7.69
N THR A 8 0.55 7.31 -7.85
CA THR A 8 1.62 8.25 -7.53
C THR A 8 1.66 8.48 -6.01
N GLN A 9 2.72 9.12 -5.50
CA GLN A 9 2.84 9.40 -4.06
C GLN A 9 1.63 10.17 -3.48
N ARG A 10 0.92 10.94 -4.32
CA ARG A 10 -0.34 11.64 -3.99
C ARG A 10 -1.54 10.71 -3.73
N ASP A 11 -1.50 9.48 -4.22
CA ASP A 11 -2.55 8.47 -4.00
C ASP A 11 -2.36 7.71 -2.66
N TYR A 12 -1.24 7.93 -1.98
CA TYR A 12 -0.94 7.38 -0.65
C TYR A 12 -1.26 8.41 0.43
N THR A 13 -2.55 8.71 0.58
CA THR A 13 -3.03 9.54 1.69
C THR A 13 -2.60 8.92 3.02
N LEU A 14 -2.46 9.74 4.06
CA LEU A 14 -2.13 9.25 5.41
C LEU A 14 -3.10 8.16 5.86
N ALA A 15 -4.39 8.32 5.56
CA ALA A 15 -5.43 7.33 5.85
C ALA A 15 -5.17 5.98 5.13
N PHE A 16 -4.74 6.00 3.87
CA PHE A 16 -4.39 4.78 3.16
C PHE A 16 -3.20 4.07 3.80
N LYS A 17 -2.16 4.80 4.22
CA LYS A 17 -0.99 4.20 4.90
C LYS A 17 -1.39 3.56 6.23
N LEU A 18 -2.20 4.26 7.03
CA LEU A 18 -2.70 3.76 8.31
C LEU A 18 -3.55 2.49 8.15
N ALA A 19 -4.44 2.45 7.14
CA ALA A 19 -5.26 1.27 6.86
C ALA A 19 -4.41 0.05 6.46
N VAL A 20 -3.32 0.25 5.71
CA VAL A 20 -2.39 -0.84 5.36
C VAL A 20 -1.63 -1.34 6.58
N VAL A 21 -1.17 -0.43 7.46
CA VAL A 21 -0.48 -0.80 8.71
C VAL A 21 -1.42 -1.59 9.61
N GLU A 22 -2.65 -1.13 9.82
CA GLU A 22 -3.64 -1.81 10.65
C GLU A 22 -3.92 -3.24 10.16
N GLN A 23 -4.08 -3.46 8.85
CA GLN A 23 -4.27 -4.79 8.26
C GLN A 23 -3.07 -5.71 8.48
N VAL A 24 -1.86 -5.16 8.47
CA VAL A 24 -0.63 -5.93 8.72
C VAL A 24 -0.50 -6.26 10.21
N GLU A 25 -0.78 -5.31 11.10
CA GLU A 25 -0.72 -5.50 12.56
C GLU A 25 -1.78 -6.51 13.05
N LYS A 26 -2.96 -6.52 12.43
CA LYS A 26 -4.00 -7.53 12.68
C LYS A 26 -3.66 -8.92 12.12
N GLY A 27 -2.60 -9.04 11.31
CA GLY A 27 -2.22 -10.28 10.64
C GLY A 27 -3.12 -10.67 9.47
N GLU A 28 -3.98 -9.76 9.00
CA GLU A 28 -4.87 -9.99 7.86
C GLU A 28 -4.10 -10.06 6.54
N LEU A 29 -3.00 -9.31 6.45
CA LEU A 29 -2.12 -9.26 5.30
C LEU A 29 -0.66 -9.23 5.73
N THR A 30 0.20 -9.97 5.05
CA THR A 30 1.64 -9.75 5.17
C THR A 30 2.05 -8.52 4.36
N TYR A 31 3.19 -7.93 4.74
CA TYR A 31 3.75 -6.79 4.01
C TYR A 31 3.91 -7.05 2.51
N LYS A 32 4.34 -8.26 2.13
CA LYS A 32 4.54 -8.67 0.73
C LYS A 32 3.22 -8.75 -0.04
N GLU A 33 2.15 -9.19 0.62
CA GLU A 33 0.82 -9.26 0.02
C GLU A 33 0.22 -7.87 -0.13
N ALA A 34 0.37 -7.00 0.87
CA ALA A 34 -0.03 -5.60 0.77
C ALA A 34 0.67 -4.91 -0.40
N GLN A 35 1.96 -5.16 -0.62
CA GLN A 35 2.69 -4.60 -1.77
C GLN A 35 2.08 -5.01 -3.11
N ARG A 36 1.77 -6.29 -3.28
CA ARG A 36 1.18 -6.80 -4.52
C ARG A 36 -0.26 -6.32 -4.71
N ARG A 37 -1.06 -6.32 -3.63
CA ARG A 37 -2.48 -5.95 -3.65
C ARG A 37 -2.70 -4.47 -3.92
N TYR A 38 -1.83 -3.62 -3.37
CA TYR A 38 -1.96 -2.17 -3.47
C TYR A 38 -1.00 -1.51 -4.48
N GLY A 39 -0.13 -2.30 -5.12
CA GLY A 39 0.84 -1.79 -6.10
C GLY A 39 1.95 -0.94 -5.46
N ILE A 40 2.31 -1.22 -4.21
CA ILE A 40 3.36 -0.49 -3.48
C ILE A 40 4.73 -0.94 -4.00
N GLN A 41 5.32 -0.14 -4.90
CA GLN A 41 6.60 -0.45 -5.53
C GLN A 41 7.83 -0.24 -4.61
N GLY A 42 7.74 0.58 -3.56
CA GLY A 42 8.87 0.93 -2.71
C GLY A 42 8.60 0.72 -1.22
N ARG A 43 9.61 0.27 -0.46
CA ARG A 43 9.47 0.07 0.99
C ARG A 43 9.10 1.35 1.75
N SER A 44 9.63 2.46 1.29
CA SER A 44 9.50 3.81 1.84
C SER A 44 8.21 4.53 1.44
N THR A 45 7.34 3.95 0.62
CA THR A 45 6.09 4.60 0.21
C THR A 45 5.01 4.50 1.30
N VAL A 46 5.11 3.50 2.19
CA VAL A 46 4.14 3.23 3.26
C VAL A 46 4.78 3.26 4.65
N LEU A 47 6.05 2.87 4.79
CA LEU A 47 6.79 2.94 6.04
C LEU A 47 7.72 4.17 6.00
N VAL A 48 7.40 5.17 6.83
CA VAL A 48 8.32 6.27 7.18
C VAL A 48 8.88 5.95 8.56
#